data_AF-A0A7R9TN96-F1
#
_entry.id   AF-A0A7R9TN96-F1
#
_cell.length_a   1.000
_cell.length_b   1.000
_cell.length_c   1.000
_cell.angle_alpha   90.00
_cell.angle_beta   90.00
_cell.angle_gamma   90.00
#
_symmetry.space_group_name_H-M   'P 1'
#
loop_
_entity.id
_entity.type
_entity.pdbx_description
1 polymer ?
#
loop_
_entity_poly.entity_id
_entity_poly.type
_entity_poly.pdbx_seq_one_letter_code
_entity_poly.pdbx_strand_id
1 'polypeptide(L)'
;MDEKERVARGALEERTAAYERLQARGNSADTRWLSAVRASGTAADKIAAATVLAQEDPVANLKSLESLLSLLEKARVKGGKRGAVQAVAALQELFRDALLPPDRKLKYFSEQPLTRAADAPNERKRLMYWHVEDLVKRAYSRFVNALDALSRDPLPVLKEKSVKAVYELLRSRPENEKALLDVIVNKLGDPQRRTASNAAHFLLEIVSKEHPAMKRVVAREVEAFCFRRGVGLKAQYYAAVLLNQFPLNHGEDGKKLASQLVEFYFSLFKVLHARSKEAMENPGGQGDDDGGKGGDKKARWKDGKKSSGGGGGRGGRGGRGGGGRGGRGAAGRGRGGGRGGKKYGDVKLAPAAALGAGVDARVVSALLTGVNRAFPYVDPDAVEPLVEKISPSLFAIAHSPNLGGALQALALLLQLLSARNAVSDRFYRALYATMTHPSASRSSSAAAGQLLSLTFRALKDDPNPSRAAAMIKRLLQVASHAPAPFACGALMLTSEFLKLKPGHWDAVRQPREGADADDVETFVDEDSEDDEDEKTRRDEKKKKKKKRGGGGE
;
A
#
# COMPACT_ATOMS: atom_id res chain seq x y z
N MET A 1 -40.66 4.90 24.68
CA MET A 1 -39.19 5.07 24.67
C MET A 1 -38.84 6.42 25.27
N ASP A 2 -39.39 7.50 24.69
CA ASP A 2 -39.14 8.90 25.06
C ASP A 2 -39.36 9.21 26.55
N GLU A 3 -40.42 8.65 27.14
CA GLU A 3 -40.70 8.85 28.57
C GLU A 3 -39.62 8.22 29.47
N LYS A 4 -39.15 7.02 29.12
CA LYS A 4 -38.06 6.35 29.88
C LYS A 4 -36.73 7.08 29.69
N GLU A 5 -36.50 7.67 28.51
CA GLU A 5 -35.32 8.50 28.27
C GLU A 5 -35.37 9.80 29.08
N ARG A 6 -36.55 10.44 29.18
CA ARG A 6 -36.77 11.63 30.02
C ARG A 6 -36.47 11.35 31.49
N VAL A 7 -36.95 10.21 32.02
CA VAL A 7 -36.65 9.76 33.38
C VAL A 7 -35.15 9.51 33.58
N ALA A 8 -34.49 8.90 32.60
CA ALA A 8 -33.06 8.64 32.64
C ALA A 8 -32.22 9.93 32.67
N ARG A 9 -32.58 10.92 31.82
CA ARG A 9 -31.95 12.25 31.78
C ARG A 9 -32.10 12.98 33.11
N GLY A 10 -33.32 13.03 33.66
CA GLY A 10 -33.55 13.67 34.96
C GLY A 10 -32.78 12.99 36.10
N ALA A 11 -32.66 11.66 36.08
CA ALA A 11 -31.85 10.92 37.06
C ALA A 11 -30.34 11.23 36.94
N LEU A 12 -29.85 11.41 35.71
CA LEU A 12 -28.46 11.80 35.45
C LEU A 12 -28.18 13.21 35.95
N GLU A 13 -29.04 14.19 35.64
CA GLU A 13 -28.91 15.57 36.10
C GLU A 13 -28.89 15.67 37.63
N GLU A 14 -29.78 14.94 38.30
CA GLU A 14 -29.81 14.88 39.76
C GLU A 14 -28.52 14.27 40.33
N ARG A 15 -28.00 13.20 39.71
CA ARG A 15 -26.73 12.59 40.13
C ARG A 15 -25.55 13.54 39.94
N THR A 16 -25.49 14.25 38.82
CA THR A 16 -24.46 15.26 38.58
C THR A 16 -24.53 16.38 39.60
N ALA A 17 -25.74 16.89 39.90
CA ALA A 17 -25.92 17.93 40.92
C ALA A 17 -25.57 17.44 42.34
N ALA A 18 -25.89 16.19 42.68
CA ALA A 18 -25.52 15.59 43.95
C ALA A 18 -23.99 15.48 44.10
N TYR A 19 -23.29 15.06 43.04
CA TYR A 19 -21.84 15.01 43.02
C TYR A 19 -21.20 16.40 43.13
N GLU A 20 -21.71 17.40 42.40
CA GLU A 20 -21.23 18.79 42.50
C GLU A 20 -21.40 19.34 43.93
N ARG A 21 -22.52 19.03 44.60
CA ARG A 21 -22.74 19.39 46.02
C ARG A 21 -21.78 18.68 46.97
N LEU A 22 -21.48 17.41 46.72
CA LEU A 22 -20.50 16.66 47.51
C LEU A 22 -19.10 17.22 47.33
N GLN A 23 -18.70 17.56 46.11
CA GLN A 23 -17.40 18.18 45.82
C GLN A 23 -17.29 19.58 46.44
N ALA A 24 -18.37 20.36 46.46
CA ALA A 24 -18.39 21.68 47.10
C ALA A 24 -18.31 21.60 48.64
N ARG A 25 -18.84 20.53 49.25
CA ARG A 25 -18.76 20.27 50.69
C ARG A 25 -17.46 19.60 51.11
N GLY A 26 -16.83 18.86 50.18
CA GLY A 26 -15.56 18.20 50.38
C GLY A 26 -14.45 19.20 50.61
N ASN A 27 -13.83 19.14 51.79
CA ASN A 27 -12.72 20.02 52.16
C ASN A 27 -11.34 19.38 51.90
N SER A 28 -11.28 18.36 51.05
CA SER A 28 -10.03 17.67 50.74
C SER A 28 -9.06 18.60 49.99
N ALA A 29 -7.77 18.44 50.26
CA ALA A 29 -6.72 19.12 49.51
C ALA A 29 -6.84 18.86 48.00
N ASP A 30 -7.23 17.64 47.63
CA ASP A 30 -7.39 17.21 46.23
C ASP A 30 -8.54 17.95 45.53
N THR A 31 -9.68 18.11 46.21
CA THR A 31 -10.83 18.87 45.69
C THR A 31 -10.52 20.35 45.49
N ARG A 32 -9.75 20.95 46.40
CA ARG A 32 -9.32 22.35 46.28
C ARG A 32 -8.31 22.52 45.14
N TRP A 33 -7.38 21.57 44.99
CA TRP A 33 -6.43 21.56 43.89
C TRP A 33 -7.14 21.43 42.53
N LEU A 34 -8.08 20.48 42.40
CA LEU A 34 -8.88 20.30 41.17
C LEU A 34 -9.69 21.54 40.80
N SER A 35 -10.27 22.23 41.78
CA SER A 35 -10.97 23.52 41.58
C SER A 35 -10.02 24.62 41.08
N ALA A 36 -8.87 24.77 41.73
CA ALA A 36 -7.85 25.75 41.35
C ALA A 36 -7.31 25.51 39.92
N VAL A 37 -7.02 24.24 39.58
CA VAL A 37 -6.55 23.86 38.25
C VAL A 37 -7.59 24.13 37.16
N ARG A 38 -8.89 23.88 37.43
CA ARG A 38 -9.96 24.22 36.49
C ARG A 38 -10.05 25.73 36.25
N ALA A 39 -9.85 26.54 37.29
CA ALA A 39 -9.91 28.00 37.19
C ALA A 39 -8.68 28.60 36.47
N SER A 40 -7.48 28.39 37.00
CA SER A 40 -6.25 29.09 36.60
C SER A 40 -5.13 28.20 36.08
N GLY A 41 -5.32 26.88 36.03
CA GLY A 41 -4.29 25.92 35.58
C GLY A 41 -3.93 26.05 34.09
N THR A 42 -2.78 25.50 33.72
CA THR A 42 -2.38 25.44 32.30
C THR A 42 -3.27 24.49 31.50
N ALA A 43 -3.20 24.54 30.17
CA ALA A 43 -3.97 23.61 29.33
C ALA A 43 -3.67 22.14 29.63
N ALA A 44 -2.42 21.81 29.96
CA ALA A 44 -2.02 20.46 30.35
C ALA A 44 -2.64 20.06 31.70
N ASP A 45 -2.59 20.96 32.69
CA ASP A 45 -3.17 20.71 34.01
C ASP A 45 -4.69 20.55 33.94
N LYS A 46 -5.35 21.36 33.10
CA LYS A 46 -6.80 21.25 32.85
C LYS A 46 -7.17 19.91 32.21
N ILE A 47 -6.34 19.39 31.30
CA ILE A 47 -6.54 18.06 30.69
C ILE A 47 -6.34 16.97 31.76
N ALA A 48 -5.28 17.06 32.56
CA ALA A 48 -5.01 16.10 33.63
C ALA A 48 -6.15 16.07 34.67
N ALA A 49 -6.59 17.24 35.15
CA ALA A 49 -7.71 17.35 36.08
C ALA A 49 -9.02 16.81 35.49
N ALA A 50 -9.30 17.09 34.22
CA ALA A 50 -10.48 16.54 33.53
C ALA A 50 -10.42 15.01 33.42
N THR A 51 -9.22 14.45 33.23
CA THR A 51 -8.99 13.00 33.15
C THR A 51 -9.22 12.33 34.49
N VAL A 52 -8.64 12.87 35.58
CA VAL A 52 -8.81 12.34 36.95
C VAL A 52 -10.28 12.36 37.37
N LEU A 53 -10.97 13.49 37.16
CA LEU A 53 -12.40 13.60 37.48
C LEU A 53 -13.25 12.58 36.71
N ALA A 54 -12.92 12.35 35.43
CA ALA A 54 -13.63 11.36 34.62
C ALA A 54 -13.31 9.91 35.02
N GLN A 55 -12.14 9.64 35.60
CA GLN A 55 -11.77 8.32 36.13
C GLN A 55 -12.45 8.01 37.47
N GLU A 56 -12.58 9.01 38.37
CA GLU A 56 -13.20 8.81 39.69
C GLU A 56 -14.70 8.50 39.62
N ASP A 57 -15.47 9.31 38.87
CA ASP A 57 -16.89 9.06 38.62
C ASP A 57 -17.24 9.48 37.18
N PRO A 58 -17.16 8.54 36.22
CA PRO A 58 -17.51 8.79 34.82
C PRO A 58 -18.94 9.29 34.62
N VAL A 59 -19.88 8.85 35.45
CA VAL A 59 -21.30 9.17 35.32
C VAL A 59 -21.54 10.63 35.69
N ALA A 60 -20.94 11.07 36.79
CA ALA A 60 -21.10 12.45 37.26
C ALA A 60 -20.30 13.46 36.41
N ASN A 61 -19.16 13.05 35.86
CA ASN A 61 -18.20 13.94 35.19
C ASN A 61 -18.22 13.88 33.64
N LEU A 62 -19.36 13.55 33.02
CA LEU A 62 -19.50 13.57 31.55
C LEU A 62 -19.16 14.93 30.91
N LYS A 63 -19.32 16.05 31.66
CA LYS A 63 -18.90 17.39 31.21
C LYS A 63 -17.39 17.48 30.98
N SER A 64 -16.58 16.76 31.77
CA SER A 64 -15.12 16.71 31.62
C SER A 64 -14.73 15.98 30.34
N LEU A 65 -15.41 14.86 30.03
CA LEU A 65 -15.26 14.13 28.77
C LEU A 65 -15.62 15.02 27.57
N GLU A 66 -16.74 15.74 27.63
CA GLU A 66 -17.16 16.68 26.59
C GLU A 66 -16.15 17.81 26.37
N SER A 67 -15.57 18.34 27.45
CA SER A 67 -14.53 19.38 27.37
C SER A 67 -13.28 18.88 26.63
N LEU A 68 -12.82 17.67 26.94
CA LEU A 68 -11.68 17.03 26.27
C LEU A 68 -11.96 16.78 24.79
N LEU A 69 -13.17 16.32 24.45
CA LEU A 69 -13.58 16.11 23.06
C LEU A 69 -13.65 17.41 22.27
N SER A 70 -14.25 18.46 22.85
CA SER A 70 -14.31 19.76 22.16
C SER A 70 -12.92 20.34 21.93
N LEU A 71 -11.93 20.04 22.79
CA LEU A 71 -10.54 20.45 22.58
C LEU A 71 -9.93 19.79 21.33
N LEU A 72 -10.20 18.49 21.11
CA LEU A 72 -9.77 17.80 19.89
C LEU A 72 -10.49 18.32 18.64
N GLU A 73 -11.80 18.51 18.73
CA GLU A 73 -12.61 19.02 17.62
C GLU A 73 -12.20 20.44 17.23
N LYS A 74 -11.85 21.30 18.21
CA LYS A 74 -11.33 22.65 17.95
C LYS A 74 -9.94 22.64 17.32
N ALA A 75 -9.07 21.72 17.73
CA ALA A 75 -7.72 21.60 17.20
C ALA A 75 -7.68 21.27 15.69
N ARG A 76 -8.77 20.70 15.16
CA ARG A 76 -8.98 20.51 13.72
C ARG A 76 -9.08 21.83 12.96
N VAL A 77 -9.73 22.84 13.55
CA VAL A 77 -10.10 24.08 12.86
C VAL A 77 -9.07 25.19 13.11
N LYS A 78 -8.69 25.44 14.37
CA LYS A 78 -7.76 26.53 14.71
C LYS A 78 -7.08 26.33 16.06
N GLY A 79 -5.75 26.49 16.07
CA GLY A 79 -4.93 26.55 17.29
C GLY A 79 -4.91 25.24 18.09
N GLY A 80 -4.34 25.27 19.29
CA GLY A 80 -4.48 24.18 20.27
C GLY A 80 -3.81 22.84 19.96
N LYS A 81 -3.05 22.70 18.87
CA LYS A 81 -2.43 21.42 18.44
C LYS A 81 -1.60 20.71 19.51
N ARG A 82 -0.90 21.48 20.37
CA ARG A 82 -0.16 20.92 21.52
C ARG A 82 -1.08 20.27 22.56
N GLY A 83 -2.15 20.96 22.94
CA GLY A 83 -3.16 20.42 23.84
C GLY A 83 -3.88 19.22 23.23
N ALA A 84 -4.09 19.22 21.90
CA ALA A 84 -4.69 18.08 21.21
C ALA A 84 -3.86 16.80 21.33
N VAL A 85 -2.53 16.88 21.21
CA VAL A 85 -1.66 15.71 21.42
C VAL A 85 -1.85 15.12 22.83
N GLN A 86 -1.94 15.98 23.85
CA GLN A 86 -2.15 15.54 25.23
C GLN A 86 -3.57 14.98 25.43
N ALA A 87 -4.58 15.63 24.87
CA ALA A 87 -5.97 15.17 24.95
C ALA A 87 -6.20 13.86 24.20
N VAL A 88 -5.50 13.59 23.09
CA VAL A 88 -5.55 12.29 22.41
C VAL A 88 -5.08 11.19 23.35
N ALA A 89 -3.94 11.39 24.03
CA ALA A 89 -3.41 10.40 24.97
C ALA A 89 -4.34 10.20 26.17
N ALA A 90 -4.81 11.29 26.76
CA ALA A 90 -5.74 11.27 27.89
C ALA A 90 -7.07 10.58 27.56
N LEU A 91 -7.68 10.89 26.41
CA LEU A 91 -8.93 10.27 25.98
C LEU A 91 -8.75 8.80 25.62
N GLN A 92 -7.65 8.44 24.96
CA GLN A 92 -7.33 7.03 24.66
C GLN A 92 -7.21 6.21 25.95
N GLU A 93 -6.49 6.72 26.95
CA GLU A 93 -6.38 6.07 28.28
C GLU A 93 -7.73 6.01 28.98
N LEU A 94 -8.48 7.11 29.03
CA LEU A 94 -9.79 7.16 29.68
C LEU A 94 -10.79 6.17 29.04
N PHE A 95 -10.87 6.14 27.71
CA PHE A 95 -11.73 5.18 27.01
C PHE A 95 -11.26 3.75 27.24
N ARG A 96 -9.97 3.48 27.12
CA ARG A 96 -9.44 2.13 27.30
C ARG A 96 -9.62 1.66 28.74
N ASP A 97 -9.31 2.45 29.76
CA ASP A 97 -9.13 1.93 31.12
C ASP A 97 -10.36 2.16 32.00
N ALA A 98 -11.20 3.17 31.73
CA ALA A 98 -12.32 3.54 32.59
C ALA A 98 -13.71 3.44 31.92
N LEU A 99 -13.84 3.76 30.62
CA LEU A 99 -15.18 3.93 29.99
C LEU A 99 -15.65 2.74 29.14
N LEU A 100 -14.75 2.04 28.45
CA LEU A 100 -15.13 0.94 27.55
C LEU A 100 -15.12 -0.41 28.29
N PRO A 101 -16.19 -1.20 28.23
CA PRO A 101 -16.18 -2.58 28.71
C PRO A 101 -15.13 -3.43 27.96
N PRO A 102 -14.46 -4.40 28.62
CA PRO A 102 -13.43 -5.23 27.99
C PRO A 102 -14.02 -6.32 27.08
N ASP A 103 -15.18 -6.83 27.44
CA ASP A 103 -15.77 -8.08 26.92
C ASP A 103 -16.93 -7.84 25.95
N ARG A 104 -17.44 -6.61 25.86
CA ARG A 104 -18.63 -6.29 25.06
C ARG A 104 -18.58 -4.90 24.45
N LYS A 105 -19.35 -4.74 23.38
CA LYS A 105 -19.62 -3.43 22.76
C LYS A 105 -20.64 -2.64 23.58
N LEU A 106 -20.54 -1.32 23.50
CA LEU A 106 -21.53 -0.40 24.07
C LEU A 106 -22.85 -0.50 23.27
N LYS A 107 -23.97 -0.22 23.93
CA LYS A 107 -25.30 -0.20 23.29
C LYS A 107 -25.90 1.19 23.31
N TYR A 108 -26.58 1.57 22.23
CA TYR A 108 -27.42 2.77 22.22
C TYR A 108 -28.61 2.59 23.16
N PHE A 109 -29.18 3.69 23.65
CA PHE A 109 -30.33 3.63 24.56
C PHE A 109 -31.53 2.89 23.94
N SER A 110 -31.71 3.05 22.62
CA SER A 110 -32.74 2.36 21.83
C SER A 110 -32.53 0.84 21.73
N GLU A 111 -31.30 0.36 21.88
CA GLU A 111 -30.95 -1.07 21.80
C GLU A 111 -31.03 -1.77 23.16
N GLN A 112 -31.26 -1.02 24.24
CA GLN A 112 -31.36 -1.56 25.58
C GLN A 112 -32.73 -2.22 25.80
N PRO A 113 -32.82 -3.29 26.62
CA PRO A 113 -34.08 -3.97 26.89
C PRO A 113 -34.94 -3.14 27.86
N LEU A 114 -35.58 -2.09 27.34
CA LEU A 114 -36.34 -1.11 28.11
C LEU A 114 -37.55 -1.71 28.88
N THR A 115 -38.08 -2.84 28.42
CA THR A 115 -39.16 -3.57 29.10
C THR A 115 -38.68 -4.22 30.40
N ARG A 116 -37.48 -4.83 30.38
CA ARG A 116 -36.82 -5.44 31.57
C ARG A 116 -36.27 -4.42 32.58
N ALA A 117 -36.48 -3.13 32.32
CA ALA A 117 -36.10 -2.07 33.25
C ALA A 117 -36.99 -2.08 34.51
N ALA A 118 -38.28 -2.38 34.32
CA ALA A 118 -39.29 -2.38 35.38
C ALA A 118 -39.11 -3.54 36.38
N ASP A 119 -38.53 -4.65 35.93
CA ASP A 119 -38.28 -5.84 36.76
C ASP A 119 -37.09 -5.65 37.72
N ALA A 120 -36.38 -4.52 37.64
CA ALA A 120 -35.18 -4.24 38.42
C ALA A 120 -35.54 -3.55 39.75
N PRO A 121 -34.80 -3.83 40.85
CA PRO A 121 -35.00 -3.16 42.16
C PRO A 121 -34.93 -1.63 42.12
N ASN A 122 -34.29 -1.06 41.09
CA ASN A 122 -34.18 0.39 40.88
C ASN A 122 -34.25 0.70 39.37
N GLU A 123 -35.46 0.71 38.80
CA GLU A 123 -35.67 1.04 37.38
C GLU A 123 -35.00 2.37 37.00
N ARG A 124 -35.22 3.42 37.80
CA ARG A 124 -34.67 4.77 37.54
C ARG A 124 -33.14 4.78 37.46
N LYS A 125 -32.46 4.09 38.38
CA LYS A 125 -30.97 4.00 38.40
C LYS A 125 -30.45 3.20 37.20
N ARG A 126 -31.16 2.14 36.80
CA ARG A 126 -30.79 1.33 35.62
C ARG A 126 -30.95 2.12 34.32
N LEU A 127 -32.08 2.83 34.16
CA LEU A 127 -32.31 3.72 33.03
C LEU A 127 -31.22 4.80 32.91
N MET A 128 -30.79 5.38 34.04
CA MET A 128 -29.67 6.34 34.07
C MET A 128 -28.37 5.73 33.52
N TYR A 129 -27.95 4.54 33.98
CA TYR A 129 -26.72 3.92 33.47
C TYR A 129 -26.80 3.56 31.99
N TRP A 130 -27.95 3.10 31.51
CA TRP A 130 -28.16 2.87 30.08
C TRP A 130 -28.09 4.15 29.26
N HIS A 131 -28.59 5.27 29.79
CA HIS A 131 -28.45 6.57 29.13
C HIS A 131 -26.99 7.05 29.14
N VAL A 132 -26.25 6.82 30.23
CA VAL A 132 -24.80 7.11 30.26
C VAL A 132 -24.06 6.26 29.23
N GLU A 133 -24.41 4.97 29.10
CA GLU A 133 -23.82 4.08 28.08
C GLU A 133 -24.02 4.63 26.66
N ASP A 134 -25.22 5.13 26.36
CA ASP A 134 -25.53 5.79 25.08
C ASP A 134 -24.66 7.04 24.85
N LEU A 135 -24.53 7.90 25.87
CA LEU A 135 -23.70 9.11 25.80
C LEU A 135 -22.22 8.76 25.59
N VAL A 136 -21.70 7.76 26.31
CA VAL A 136 -20.31 7.28 26.15
C VAL A 136 -20.10 6.70 24.76
N LYS A 137 -21.07 5.96 24.20
CA LYS A 137 -20.98 5.42 22.83
C LYS A 137 -20.94 6.52 21.78
N ARG A 138 -21.77 7.56 21.92
CA ARG A 138 -21.76 8.75 21.05
C ARG A 138 -20.45 9.53 21.18
N ALA A 139 -19.97 9.71 22.40
CA ALA A 139 -18.70 10.37 22.70
C ALA A 139 -17.52 9.61 22.07
N TYR A 140 -17.50 8.28 22.16
CA TYR A 140 -16.48 7.44 21.53
C TYR A 140 -16.51 7.55 20.01
N SER A 141 -17.71 7.55 19.41
CA SER A 141 -17.85 7.74 17.95
C SER A 141 -17.30 9.10 17.49
N ARG A 142 -17.56 10.17 18.25
CA ARG A 142 -16.97 11.50 18.01
C ARG A 142 -15.45 11.49 18.17
N PHE A 143 -14.94 10.78 19.18
CA PHE A 143 -13.50 10.63 19.39
C PHE A 143 -12.82 9.96 18.20
N VAL A 144 -13.37 8.84 17.71
CA VAL A 144 -12.82 8.13 16.54
C VAL A 144 -12.84 9.03 15.29
N ASN A 145 -13.91 9.79 15.07
CA ASN A 145 -13.98 10.75 13.97
C ASN A 145 -12.95 11.89 14.12
N ALA A 146 -12.71 12.36 15.35
CA ALA A 146 -11.66 13.35 15.63
C ALA A 146 -10.26 12.77 15.36
N LEU A 147 -10.00 11.51 15.75
CA LEU A 147 -8.75 10.82 15.46
C LEU A 147 -8.53 10.65 13.95
N ASP A 148 -9.56 10.29 13.17
CA ASP A 148 -9.47 10.23 11.72
C ASP A 148 -9.08 11.60 11.14
N ALA A 149 -9.76 12.67 11.56
CA ALA A 149 -9.44 14.02 11.09
C ALA A 149 -8.00 14.44 11.46
N LEU A 150 -7.57 14.21 12.69
CA LEU A 150 -6.21 14.54 13.16
C LEU A 150 -5.14 13.68 12.50
N SER A 151 -5.47 12.44 12.12
CA SER A 151 -4.57 11.57 11.37
C SER A 151 -4.26 12.09 9.96
N ARG A 152 -5.06 13.04 9.45
CA ARG A 152 -4.88 13.71 8.15
C ARG A 152 -4.23 15.08 8.28
N ASP A 153 -3.96 15.56 9.49
CA ASP A 153 -3.32 16.86 9.73
C ASP A 153 -1.90 16.91 9.14
N PRO A 154 -1.43 18.04 8.59
CA PRO A 154 -0.07 18.15 8.06
C PRO A 154 1.03 17.94 9.11
N LEU A 155 0.75 18.10 10.41
CA LEU A 155 1.74 17.96 11.47
C LEU A 155 2.02 16.47 11.76
N PRO A 156 3.26 15.97 11.55
CA PRO A 156 3.58 14.55 11.71
C PRO A 156 3.30 13.99 13.11
N VAL A 157 3.55 14.79 14.15
CA VAL A 157 3.33 14.38 15.55
C VAL A 157 1.85 14.05 15.80
N LEU A 158 0.92 14.84 15.25
CA LEU A 158 -0.51 14.58 15.39
C LEU A 158 -0.91 13.32 14.63
N LYS A 159 -0.39 13.11 13.42
CA LYS A 159 -0.62 11.88 12.67
C LYS A 159 -0.16 10.66 13.45
N GLU A 160 1.10 10.65 13.88
CA GLU A 160 1.70 9.52 14.60
C GLU A 160 0.96 9.21 15.89
N LYS A 161 0.61 10.24 16.68
CA LYS A 161 -0.14 10.07 17.93
C LYS A 161 -1.56 9.59 17.70
N SER A 162 -2.25 10.12 16.69
CA SER A 162 -3.63 9.70 16.38
C SER A 162 -3.68 8.26 15.88
N VAL A 163 -2.79 7.89 14.94
CA VAL A 163 -2.73 6.52 14.41
C VAL A 163 -2.34 5.52 15.50
N LYS A 164 -1.40 5.89 16.40
CA LYS A 164 -1.05 5.05 17.55
C LYS A 164 -2.22 4.87 18.51
N ALA A 165 -2.96 5.94 18.81
CA ALA A 165 -4.15 5.85 19.66
C ALA A 165 -5.23 4.95 19.04
N VAL A 166 -5.49 5.07 17.74
CA VAL A 166 -6.42 4.20 17.01
C VAL A 166 -5.98 2.73 17.09
N TYR A 167 -4.70 2.45 16.89
CA TYR A 167 -4.13 1.11 17.03
C TYR A 167 -4.33 0.54 18.44
N GLU A 168 -4.00 1.30 19.48
CA GLU A 168 -4.12 0.86 20.87
C GLU A 168 -5.59 0.59 21.26
N LEU A 169 -6.54 1.39 20.74
CA LEU A 169 -7.97 1.15 20.93
C LEU A 169 -8.43 -0.12 20.25
N LEU A 170 -8.09 -0.32 18.97
CA LEU A 170 -8.46 -1.51 18.20
C LEU A 170 -7.84 -2.80 18.78
N ARG A 171 -6.65 -2.68 19.36
CA ARG A 171 -5.98 -3.78 20.07
C ARG A 171 -6.70 -4.17 21.35
N SER A 172 -7.17 -3.19 22.14
CA SER A 172 -7.58 -3.44 23.53
C SER A 172 -9.09 -3.58 23.74
N ARG A 173 -9.92 -3.01 22.87
CA ARG A 173 -11.38 -2.94 23.09
C ARG A 173 -12.16 -3.23 21.79
N PRO A 174 -13.26 -4.01 21.85
CA PRO A 174 -14.03 -4.42 20.66
C PRO A 174 -15.01 -3.35 20.13
N GLU A 175 -14.82 -2.06 20.45
CA GLU A 175 -15.76 -0.99 20.08
C GLU A 175 -15.35 -0.28 18.77
N ASN A 176 -16.31 -0.05 17.87
CA ASN A 176 -16.13 0.66 16.59
C ASN A 176 -14.95 0.17 15.72
N GLU A 177 -14.67 -1.15 15.76
CA GLU A 177 -13.52 -1.79 15.10
C GLU A 177 -13.39 -1.44 13.62
N LYS A 178 -14.51 -1.37 12.88
CA LYS A 178 -14.53 -1.04 11.45
C LYS A 178 -13.96 0.36 11.21
N ALA A 179 -14.45 1.38 11.93
CA ALA A 179 -13.98 2.74 11.75
C ALA A 179 -12.51 2.90 12.16
N LEU A 180 -12.08 2.23 13.24
CA LEU A 180 -10.68 2.22 13.65
C LEU A 180 -9.78 1.59 12.57
N LEU A 181 -10.19 0.45 12.03
CA LEU A 181 -9.47 -0.24 10.97
C LEU A 181 -9.36 0.62 9.71
N ASP A 182 -10.46 1.24 9.28
CA ASP A 182 -10.49 2.14 8.12
C ASP A 182 -9.46 3.26 8.26
N VAL A 183 -9.34 3.86 9.45
CA VAL A 183 -8.36 4.92 9.71
C VAL A 183 -6.92 4.41 9.52
N ILE A 184 -6.58 3.24 10.06
CA ILE A 184 -5.23 2.68 9.92
C ILE A 184 -4.95 2.29 8.46
N VAL A 185 -5.87 1.59 7.81
CA VAL A 185 -5.72 1.12 6.41
C VAL A 185 -5.52 2.30 5.46
N ASN A 186 -6.26 3.39 5.64
CA ASN A 186 -6.08 4.62 4.85
C ASN A 186 -4.67 5.20 4.95
N LYS A 187 -3.92 4.93 6.03
CA LYS A 187 -2.53 5.41 6.18
C LYS A 187 -1.50 4.60 5.44
N LEU A 188 -1.85 3.44 4.86
CA LEU A 188 -0.96 2.75 3.91
C LEU A 188 -0.63 3.61 2.69
N GLY A 189 -1.51 4.56 2.35
CA GLY A 189 -1.30 5.54 1.28
C GLY A 189 -0.71 6.88 1.73
N ASP A 190 -0.25 7.04 2.97
CA ASP A 190 0.29 8.34 3.42
C ASP A 190 1.58 8.71 2.65
N PRO A 191 1.74 9.98 2.20
CA PRO A 191 2.94 10.42 1.51
C PRO A 191 4.22 10.21 2.34
N GLN A 192 4.11 10.35 3.67
CA GLN A 192 5.21 10.14 4.59
C GLN A 192 5.43 8.64 4.80
N ARG A 193 6.57 8.15 4.29
CA ARG A 193 6.97 6.74 4.37
C ARG A 193 6.89 6.18 5.79
N ARG A 194 7.33 6.95 6.81
CA ARG A 194 7.29 6.53 8.21
C ARG A 194 5.87 6.21 8.68
N THR A 195 4.90 7.06 8.34
CA THR A 195 3.49 6.88 8.70
C THR A 195 2.89 5.65 8.02
N ALA A 196 3.15 5.46 6.73
CA ALA A 196 2.69 4.29 5.99
C ALA A 196 3.31 2.98 6.52
N SER A 197 4.61 2.98 6.83
CA SER A 197 5.27 1.82 7.44
C SER A 197 4.75 1.51 8.85
N ASN A 198 4.47 2.53 9.68
CA ASN A 198 3.86 2.33 10.99
C ASN A 198 2.45 1.72 10.87
N ALA A 199 1.64 2.20 9.92
CA ALA A 199 0.32 1.64 9.67
C ALA A 199 0.38 0.16 9.29
N ALA A 200 1.29 -0.20 8.38
CA ALA A 200 1.54 -1.60 8.02
C ALA A 200 2.00 -2.44 9.23
N HIS A 201 2.90 -1.91 10.06
CA HIS A 201 3.36 -2.57 11.28
C HIS A 201 2.21 -2.84 12.26
N PHE A 202 1.35 -1.83 12.53
CA PHE A 202 0.21 -1.96 13.42
C PHE A 202 -0.80 -3.01 12.93
N LEU A 203 -1.11 -3.01 11.63
CA LEU A 203 -1.99 -4.02 11.05
C LEU A 203 -1.39 -5.42 11.18
N LEU A 204 -0.08 -5.57 10.95
CA LEU A 204 0.61 -6.85 11.09
C LEU A 204 0.62 -7.34 12.55
N GLU A 205 0.82 -6.44 13.51
CA GLU A 205 0.79 -6.77 14.93
C GLU A 205 -0.61 -7.23 15.38
N ILE A 206 -1.67 -6.54 14.92
CA ILE A 206 -3.07 -6.94 15.18
C ILE A 206 -3.31 -8.37 14.68
N VAL A 207 -2.99 -8.67 13.42
CA VAL A 207 -3.34 -9.98 12.84
C VAL A 207 -2.43 -11.13 13.29
N SER A 208 -1.24 -10.81 13.80
CA SER A 208 -0.23 -11.83 14.14
C SER A 208 -0.17 -12.13 15.64
N LYS A 209 -0.41 -11.14 16.50
CA LYS A 209 -0.22 -11.28 17.96
C LYS A 209 -1.53 -11.11 18.74
N GLU A 210 -2.29 -10.07 18.44
CA GLU A 210 -3.39 -9.64 19.31
C GLU A 210 -4.71 -10.33 18.93
N HIS A 211 -5.11 -10.27 17.65
CA HIS A 211 -6.41 -10.73 17.16
C HIS A 211 -6.28 -11.59 15.88
N PRO A 212 -5.83 -12.85 15.99
CA PRO A 212 -5.67 -13.74 14.83
C PRO A 212 -6.97 -14.01 14.06
N ALA A 213 -8.13 -13.98 14.73
CA ALA A 213 -9.44 -14.15 14.09
C ALA A 213 -9.79 -12.98 13.13
N MET A 214 -9.17 -11.82 13.29
CA MET A 214 -9.43 -10.63 12.47
C MET A 214 -8.70 -10.65 11.11
N LYS A 215 -7.80 -11.62 10.86
CA LYS A 215 -6.98 -11.70 9.63
C LYS A 215 -7.78 -11.46 8.35
N ARG A 216 -8.91 -12.15 8.19
CA ARG A 216 -9.75 -12.03 6.99
C ARG A 216 -10.45 -10.67 6.88
N VAL A 217 -10.84 -10.09 8.02
CA VAL A 217 -11.48 -8.76 8.05
C VAL A 217 -10.47 -7.70 7.64
N VAL A 218 -9.26 -7.76 8.20
CA VAL A 218 -8.17 -6.84 7.84
C VAL A 218 -7.76 -7.00 6.38
N ALA A 219 -7.63 -8.24 5.89
CA ALA A 219 -7.33 -8.52 4.49
C ALA A 219 -8.38 -7.88 3.57
N ARG A 220 -9.68 -8.08 3.83
CA ARG A 220 -10.77 -7.48 3.04
C ARG A 220 -10.73 -5.96 3.01
N GLU A 221 -10.42 -5.31 4.13
CA GLU A 221 -10.36 -3.84 4.17
C GLU A 221 -9.14 -3.29 3.40
N VAL A 222 -7.99 -3.98 3.49
CA VAL A 222 -6.79 -3.65 2.69
C VAL A 222 -7.03 -3.90 1.19
N GLU A 223 -7.75 -4.97 0.84
CA GLU A 223 -8.17 -5.25 -0.54
C GLU A 223 -9.09 -4.15 -1.07
N ALA A 224 -10.13 -3.80 -0.31
CA ALA A 224 -11.04 -2.72 -0.66
C ALA A 224 -10.29 -1.40 -0.86
N PHE A 225 -9.33 -1.09 0.00
CA PHE A 225 -8.44 0.06 -0.15
C PHE A 225 -7.69 0.06 -1.48
N CYS A 226 -7.11 -1.07 -1.91
CA CYS A 226 -6.32 -1.15 -3.15
C CYS A 226 -7.12 -0.84 -4.43
N PHE A 227 -8.42 -1.13 -4.44
CA PHE A 227 -9.30 -0.91 -5.59
C PHE A 227 -10.05 0.43 -5.57
N ARG A 228 -9.86 1.27 -4.53
CA ARG A 228 -10.46 2.61 -4.49
C ARG A 228 -9.89 3.50 -5.62
N ARG A 229 -10.76 4.35 -6.17
CA ARG A 229 -10.34 5.40 -7.12
C ARG A 229 -9.40 6.37 -6.41
N GLY A 230 -8.33 6.81 -7.09
CA GLY A 230 -7.33 7.73 -6.55
C GLY A 230 -6.22 7.11 -5.69
N VAL A 231 -6.21 5.79 -5.47
CA VAL A 231 -5.11 5.13 -4.78
C VAL A 231 -3.93 4.94 -5.73
N GLY A 232 -2.79 5.56 -5.39
CA GLY A 232 -1.57 5.48 -6.19
C GLY A 232 -0.85 4.14 -6.10
N LEU A 233 -0.02 3.84 -7.12
CA LEU A 233 0.76 2.59 -7.24
C LEU A 233 1.61 2.29 -6.00
N LYS A 234 2.19 3.31 -5.37
CA LYS A 234 3.02 3.16 -4.16
C LYS A 234 2.21 2.63 -2.96
N ALA A 235 0.96 3.06 -2.82
CA ALA A 235 0.08 2.60 -1.76
C ALA A 235 -0.37 1.15 -2.00
N GLN A 236 -0.70 0.82 -3.25
CA GLN A 236 -1.01 -0.55 -3.67
C GLN A 236 0.19 -1.48 -3.46
N TYR A 237 1.41 -1.02 -3.74
CA TYR A 237 2.64 -1.75 -3.43
C TYR A 237 2.76 -2.06 -1.93
N TYR A 238 2.60 -1.06 -1.06
CA TYR A 238 2.70 -1.28 0.39
C TYR A 238 1.62 -2.20 0.92
N ALA A 239 0.40 -2.10 0.40
CA ALA A 239 -0.69 -3.00 0.73
C ALA A 239 -0.38 -4.45 0.30
N ALA A 240 0.13 -4.67 -0.92
CA ALA A 240 0.55 -6.00 -1.37
C ALA A 240 1.67 -6.58 -0.49
N VAL A 241 2.70 -5.78 -0.18
CA VAL A 241 3.80 -6.19 0.71
C VAL A 241 3.32 -6.50 2.13
N LEU A 242 2.33 -5.77 2.65
CA LEU A 242 1.70 -6.06 3.94
C LEU A 242 0.98 -7.42 3.90
N LEU A 243 0.12 -7.64 2.91
CA LEU A 243 -0.64 -8.88 2.79
C LEU A 243 0.27 -10.10 2.60
N ASN A 244 1.40 -9.94 1.90
CA ASN A 244 2.41 -10.99 1.78
C ASN A 244 3.00 -11.44 3.12
N GLN A 245 2.93 -10.61 4.16
CA GLN A 245 3.46 -10.93 5.48
C GLN A 245 2.45 -11.64 6.39
N PHE A 246 1.18 -11.78 5.95
CA PHE A 246 0.15 -12.39 6.77
C PHE A 246 0.50 -13.86 7.09
N PRO A 247 0.38 -14.29 8.37
CA PRO A 247 0.67 -15.66 8.74
C PRO A 247 -0.44 -16.60 8.27
N LEU A 248 -0.08 -17.52 7.38
CA LEU A 248 -0.94 -18.55 6.82
C LEU A 248 -0.77 -19.88 7.57
N ASN A 249 -1.83 -20.68 7.60
CA ASN A 249 -1.84 -22.01 8.17
C ASN A 249 -2.74 -22.93 7.33
N HIS A 250 -2.66 -24.24 7.55
CA HIS A 250 -3.49 -25.23 6.85
C HIS A 250 -4.87 -25.44 7.47
N GLY A 251 -5.23 -24.65 8.50
CA GLY A 251 -6.58 -24.69 9.08
C GLY A 251 -7.62 -24.11 8.10
N GLU A 252 -8.90 -24.38 8.36
CA GLU A 252 -10.00 -23.95 7.48
C GLU A 252 -9.99 -22.43 7.20
N ASP A 253 -9.79 -21.62 8.23
CA ASP A 253 -9.67 -20.17 8.08
C ASP A 253 -8.42 -19.74 7.31
N GLY A 254 -7.32 -20.48 7.46
CA GLY A 254 -6.07 -20.24 6.72
C GLY A 254 -6.22 -20.55 5.24
N LYS A 255 -6.91 -21.64 4.89
CA LYS A 255 -7.25 -21.99 3.50
C LYS A 255 -8.16 -20.96 2.84
N LYS A 256 -9.19 -20.50 3.57
CA LYS A 256 -10.08 -19.42 3.10
C LYS A 256 -9.33 -18.11 2.89
N LEU A 257 -8.42 -17.75 3.80
CA LEU A 257 -7.56 -16.57 3.67
C LEU A 257 -6.60 -16.71 2.48
N ALA A 258 -5.95 -17.86 2.31
CA ALA A 258 -5.04 -18.10 1.20
C ALA A 258 -5.74 -17.95 -0.15
N SER A 259 -6.93 -18.56 -0.30
CA SER A 259 -7.75 -18.44 -1.50
C SER A 259 -8.11 -16.98 -1.78
N GLN A 260 -8.57 -16.25 -0.76
CA GLN A 260 -8.88 -14.82 -0.85
C GLN A 260 -7.66 -13.98 -1.30
N LEU A 261 -6.49 -14.21 -0.71
CA LEU A 261 -5.25 -13.50 -1.07
C LEU A 261 -4.84 -13.75 -2.51
N VAL A 262 -4.90 -15.01 -2.97
CA VAL A 262 -4.58 -15.38 -4.35
C VAL A 262 -5.52 -14.64 -5.31
N GLU A 263 -6.83 -14.68 -5.07
CA GLU A 263 -7.80 -13.94 -5.89
C GLU A 263 -7.55 -12.44 -5.91
N PHE A 264 -7.20 -11.85 -4.75
CA PHE A 264 -6.82 -10.45 -4.65
C PHE A 264 -5.61 -10.11 -5.51
N TYR A 265 -4.50 -10.85 -5.37
CA TYR A 265 -3.26 -10.55 -6.09
C TYR A 265 -3.47 -10.58 -7.60
N PHE A 266 -4.26 -11.53 -8.09
CA PHE A 266 -4.59 -11.61 -9.52
C PHE A 266 -5.55 -10.52 -9.96
N SER A 267 -6.54 -10.18 -9.16
CA SER A 267 -7.47 -9.09 -9.47
C SER A 267 -6.74 -7.75 -9.53
N LEU A 268 -5.84 -7.49 -8.57
CA LEU A 268 -5.01 -6.30 -8.57
C LEU A 268 -4.06 -6.29 -9.78
N PHE A 269 -3.47 -7.44 -10.12
CA PHE A 269 -2.65 -7.55 -11.33
C PHE A 269 -3.44 -7.21 -12.60
N LYS A 270 -4.63 -7.79 -12.80
CA LYS A 270 -5.50 -7.54 -13.98
C LYS A 270 -5.83 -6.04 -14.11
N VAL A 271 -6.21 -5.40 -13.01
CA VAL A 271 -6.52 -3.96 -12.98
C VAL A 271 -5.30 -3.12 -13.35
N LEU A 272 -4.13 -3.46 -12.79
CA LEU A 272 -2.89 -2.73 -13.09
C LEU A 272 -2.45 -2.92 -14.54
N HIS A 273 -2.56 -4.14 -15.06
CA HIS A 273 -2.24 -4.46 -16.44
C HIS A 273 -3.18 -3.75 -17.43
N ALA A 274 -4.48 -3.67 -17.14
CA ALA A 274 -5.42 -2.92 -17.94
C ALA A 274 -5.08 -1.41 -17.96
N ARG A 275 -4.86 -0.81 -16.78
CA ARG A 275 -4.43 0.60 -16.66
C ARG A 275 -3.14 0.88 -17.43
N SER A 276 -2.20 -0.06 -17.39
CA SER A 276 -0.95 -0.02 -18.14
C SER A 276 -1.19 0.02 -19.65
N LYS A 277 -2.07 -0.85 -20.15
CA LYS A 277 -2.39 -0.98 -21.58
C LYS A 277 -3.08 0.28 -22.09
N GLU A 278 -4.08 0.76 -21.37
CA GLU A 278 -4.80 2.01 -21.67
C GLU A 278 -3.85 3.23 -21.75
N ALA A 279 -2.92 3.35 -20.80
CA ALA A 279 -1.93 4.43 -20.79
C ALA A 279 -0.97 4.38 -21.99
N MET A 280 -0.74 3.20 -22.54
CA MET A 280 0.15 2.99 -23.70
C MET A 280 -0.58 3.24 -25.03
N GLU A 281 -1.86 2.87 -25.10
CA GLU A 281 -2.73 3.08 -26.29
C GLU A 281 -3.22 4.52 -26.42
N ASN A 282 -3.34 5.25 -25.32
CA ASN A 282 -3.82 6.63 -25.32
C ASN A 282 -2.91 7.57 -24.51
N PRO A 283 -1.69 7.89 -24.99
CA PRO A 283 -0.72 8.71 -24.28
C PRO A 283 -1.15 10.18 -24.11
N GLY A 284 -2.30 10.60 -24.67
CA GLY A 284 -2.85 11.96 -24.59
C GLY A 284 -4.11 12.14 -23.73
N GLY A 285 -4.61 11.09 -23.05
CA GLY A 285 -5.81 11.15 -22.21
C GLY A 285 -5.52 11.44 -20.73
N GLN A 286 -5.60 12.72 -20.34
CA GLN A 286 -5.46 13.35 -19.02
C GLN A 286 -5.45 12.46 -17.74
N GLY A 287 -4.53 12.79 -16.84
CA GLY A 287 -4.59 12.50 -15.40
C GLY A 287 -3.99 13.65 -14.58
N ASP A 288 -4.59 14.84 -14.68
CA ASP A 288 -4.47 15.87 -13.65
C ASP A 288 -5.14 15.36 -12.37
N ASP A 289 -4.42 14.58 -11.56
CA ASP A 289 -4.85 14.26 -10.19
C ASP A 289 -3.66 13.87 -9.29
N ASP A 290 -2.53 14.57 -9.44
CA ASP A 290 -1.54 14.64 -8.36
C ASP A 290 -1.90 15.81 -7.45
N GLY A 291 -2.60 15.48 -6.36
CA GLY A 291 -2.94 16.39 -5.29
C GLY A 291 -1.67 16.93 -4.62
N GLY A 292 -1.20 18.08 -5.10
CA GLY A 292 -0.06 18.81 -4.55
C GLY A 292 -0.02 20.26 -5.01
N LYS A 293 -1.03 21.08 -4.66
CA LYS A 293 -0.94 22.55 -4.80
C LYS A 293 0.13 23.10 -3.83
N GLY A 294 1.36 23.20 -4.30
CA GLY A 294 2.37 24.16 -3.85
C GLY A 294 2.51 25.21 -4.96
N GLY A 295 2.04 26.43 -4.71
CA GLY A 295 1.99 27.48 -5.73
C GLY A 295 3.37 28.03 -6.07
N ASP A 296 3.73 27.99 -7.34
CA ASP A 296 4.72 28.88 -7.92
C ASP A 296 4.08 29.71 -9.04
N LYS A 297 4.02 31.02 -8.81
CA LYS A 297 3.52 32.01 -9.75
C LYS A 297 4.49 32.08 -10.95
N LYS A 298 4.01 31.71 -12.13
CA LYS A 298 4.65 31.99 -13.42
C LYS A 298 4.89 33.50 -13.57
N ALA A 299 6.16 33.92 -13.53
CA ALA A 299 6.58 35.22 -14.02
C ALA A 299 6.58 35.20 -15.56
N ARG A 300 5.66 35.98 -16.11
CA ARG A 300 5.50 36.29 -17.54
C ARG A 300 6.73 37.04 -18.05
N TRP A 301 7.55 36.39 -18.87
CA TRP A 301 8.59 37.06 -19.65
C TRP A 301 7.91 37.82 -20.80
N LYS A 302 8.10 39.13 -20.83
CA LYS A 302 7.67 40.03 -21.90
C LYS A 302 8.93 40.62 -22.50
N ASP A 303 9.17 40.34 -23.77
CA ASP A 303 10.26 40.90 -24.55
C ASP A 303 10.18 42.43 -24.58
N GLY A 304 11.31 43.05 -24.27
CA GLY A 304 11.48 44.50 -24.19
C GLY A 304 12.88 44.89 -24.63
N LYS A 305 13.00 45.07 -25.95
CA LYS A 305 14.06 45.77 -26.70
C LYS A 305 14.71 46.91 -25.86
N LYS A 306 16.02 46.84 -25.60
CA LYS A 306 16.80 47.98 -25.07
C LYS A 306 17.65 48.58 -26.19
N SER A 307 17.30 49.79 -26.61
CA SER A 307 18.19 50.72 -27.31
C SER A 307 18.59 51.84 -26.35
N SER A 308 19.91 52.05 -26.28
CA SER A 308 20.65 53.31 -26.06
C SER A 308 19.97 54.52 -25.40
N GLY A 309 20.67 55.09 -24.40
CA GLY A 309 20.78 56.55 -24.30
C GLY A 309 20.75 57.14 -22.90
N GLY A 310 21.93 57.53 -22.39
CA GLY A 310 22.16 58.89 -21.86
C GLY A 310 21.82 59.20 -20.39
N GLY A 311 22.83 59.73 -19.67
CA GLY A 311 22.71 60.46 -18.41
C GLY A 311 23.19 59.65 -17.20
N GLY A 312 24.22 60.00 -16.44
CA GLY A 312 24.86 61.28 -16.18
C GLY A 312 24.90 61.48 -14.66
N GLY A 313 26.10 61.54 -14.06
CA GLY A 313 26.30 61.83 -12.63
C GLY A 313 27.38 60.94 -12.01
N ARG A 314 28.68 61.27 -12.13
CA ARG A 314 29.51 62.16 -11.29
C ARG A 314 29.72 61.71 -9.84
N GLY A 315 31.00 61.52 -9.51
CA GLY A 315 31.60 61.66 -8.18
C GLY A 315 31.82 60.31 -7.47
N GLY A 316 33.02 59.91 -7.12
CA GLY A 316 34.33 60.56 -7.15
C GLY A 316 35.31 59.75 -6.30
N ARG A 317 36.60 60.06 -6.50
CA ARG A 317 37.78 59.70 -5.67
C ARG A 317 38.05 58.21 -5.47
N GLY A 318 39.24 57.66 -5.71
CA GLY A 318 40.56 58.24 -5.92
C GLY A 318 41.62 57.28 -5.34
N GLY A 319 42.87 57.44 -5.76
CA GLY A 319 44.05 56.76 -5.18
C GLY A 319 44.46 55.48 -5.93
N ARG A 320 45.36 55.59 -6.92
CA ARG A 320 46.84 55.42 -6.79
C ARG A 320 47.20 53.99 -6.38
N GLY A 321 47.70 53.17 -7.30
CA GLY A 321 49.15 53.07 -7.60
C GLY A 321 49.65 51.81 -6.88
N GLY A 322 50.47 50.91 -7.43
CA GLY A 322 51.43 50.95 -8.51
C GLY A 322 52.54 49.97 -8.09
N GLY A 323 53.02 49.13 -9.00
CA GLY A 323 54.18 48.23 -8.80
C GLY A 323 53.91 47.06 -7.83
N GLY A 324 54.45 45.87 -7.98
CA GLY A 324 55.60 45.44 -8.76
C GLY A 324 56.39 44.44 -7.92
N ARG A 325 56.61 43.24 -8.48
CA ARG A 325 57.68 42.27 -8.21
C ARG A 325 57.82 41.64 -6.80
N GLY A 326 57.67 40.32 -6.81
CA GLY A 326 58.77 39.39 -6.47
C GLY A 326 58.86 38.92 -5.02
N GLY A 327 59.32 37.67 -4.85
CA GLY A 327 59.92 37.21 -3.59
C GLY A 327 59.47 35.83 -3.13
N ARG A 328 60.43 34.91 -3.05
CA ARG A 328 60.32 33.52 -2.58
C ARG A 328 60.30 33.45 -1.04
N GLY A 329 59.80 32.34 -0.49
CA GLY A 329 60.02 31.92 0.91
C GLY A 329 58.90 30.99 1.38
N ALA A 330 59.10 29.67 1.40
CA ALA A 330 59.70 28.89 2.49
C ALA A 330 58.69 28.53 3.60
N ALA A 331 58.50 27.20 3.72
CA ALA A 331 58.05 26.37 4.84
C ALA A 331 57.30 27.00 6.03
N GLY A 332 56.11 26.45 6.30
CA GLY A 332 55.44 26.56 7.60
C GLY A 332 54.40 25.46 7.78
N ARG A 333 54.75 24.42 8.58
CA ARG A 333 53.79 23.45 9.10
C ARG A 333 52.84 24.17 10.05
N GLY A 334 51.54 24.04 9.83
CA GLY A 334 50.51 24.57 10.73
C GLY A 334 49.24 23.76 10.65
N ARG A 335 48.97 22.98 11.70
CA ARG A 335 47.65 22.39 11.99
C ARG A 335 46.60 23.50 12.07
N GLY A 336 45.49 23.34 11.36
CA GLY A 336 44.31 24.19 11.50
C GLY A 336 43.15 23.62 10.71
N GLY A 337 42.10 23.20 11.40
CA GLY A 337 40.93 22.56 10.81
C GLY A 337 40.10 23.48 9.93
N GLY A 338 39.18 22.89 9.16
CA GLY A 338 38.15 23.66 8.49
C GLY A 338 37.56 23.00 7.25
N ARG A 339 36.32 22.53 7.41
CA ARG A 339 35.23 22.61 6.42
C ARG A 339 35.40 21.78 5.14
N GLY A 340 34.73 20.62 5.16
CA GLY A 340 34.32 19.89 3.97
C GLY A 340 33.45 20.76 3.05
N GLY A 341 34.01 21.13 1.90
CA GLY A 341 33.25 21.61 0.75
C GLY A 341 32.56 20.44 0.08
N LYS A 342 31.23 20.37 0.20
CA LYS A 342 30.38 19.55 -0.67
C LYS A 342 30.52 20.09 -2.10
N LYS A 343 31.24 19.36 -2.95
CA LYS A 343 31.12 19.50 -4.40
C LYS A 343 29.67 19.16 -4.78
N TYR A 344 28.99 20.10 -5.41
CA TYR A 344 27.74 19.85 -6.14
C TYR A 344 28.05 18.77 -7.19
N GLY A 345 27.50 17.58 -6.97
CA GLY A 345 27.57 16.51 -7.93
C GLY A 345 26.69 16.85 -9.13
N ASP A 346 27.24 16.64 -10.31
CA ASP A 346 26.52 16.38 -11.55
C ASP A 346 25.21 15.65 -11.25
N VAL A 347 24.08 16.33 -11.49
CA VAL A 347 22.79 15.66 -11.59
C VAL A 347 22.84 14.89 -12.90
N LYS A 348 23.34 13.65 -12.85
CA LYS A 348 23.05 12.67 -13.88
C LYS A 348 21.54 12.51 -13.90
N LEU A 349 20.89 13.21 -14.84
CA LEU A 349 19.55 12.88 -15.30
C LEU A 349 19.57 11.37 -15.57
N ALA A 350 18.79 10.62 -14.79
CA ALA A 350 18.60 9.20 -15.05
C ALA A 350 18.09 9.06 -16.50
N PRO A 351 18.68 8.20 -17.34
CA PRO A 351 18.17 7.99 -18.67
C PRO A 351 16.72 7.55 -18.58
N ALA A 352 15.87 8.19 -19.38
CA ALA A 352 14.46 7.87 -19.51
C ALA A 352 14.28 6.35 -19.61
N ALA A 353 13.45 5.80 -18.71
CA ALA A 353 13.21 4.38 -18.58
C ALA A 353 12.86 3.79 -19.95
N ALA A 354 13.63 2.79 -20.37
CA ALA A 354 13.26 1.96 -21.50
C ALA A 354 11.91 1.32 -21.19
N LEU A 355 10.92 1.74 -21.97
CA LEU A 355 9.52 1.41 -21.89
C LEU A 355 9.28 -0.08 -22.17
N GLY A 356 8.44 -0.68 -21.34
CA GLY A 356 7.88 -2.01 -21.52
C GLY A 356 7.28 -2.50 -20.21
N ALA A 357 5.96 -2.75 -20.18
CA ALA A 357 5.15 -3.14 -19.01
C ALA A 357 4.78 -1.99 -18.06
N GLY A 358 3.74 -1.22 -18.39
CA GLY A 358 3.21 -0.11 -17.57
C GLY A 358 2.61 -0.49 -16.20
N VAL A 359 3.04 -1.60 -15.60
CA VAL A 359 2.90 -1.90 -14.17
C VAL A 359 4.28 -1.80 -13.54
N ASP A 360 4.45 -1.02 -12.47
CA ASP A 360 5.72 -0.91 -11.73
C ASP A 360 6.23 -2.32 -11.39
N ALA A 361 7.42 -2.68 -11.90
CA ALA A 361 8.02 -4.00 -11.77
C ALA A 361 8.07 -4.50 -10.32
N ARG A 362 8.17 -3.58 -9.35
CA ARG A 362 8.15 -3.90 -7.92
C ARG A 362 6.78 -4.37 -7.44
N VAL A 363 5.71 -3.79 -7.96
CA VAL A 363 4.34 -4.21 -7.66
C VAL A 363 4.12 -5.61 -8.21
N VAL A 364 4.45 -5.86 -9.48
CA VAL A 364 4.31 -7.20 -10.08
C VAL A 364 5.10 -8.25 -9.28
N SER A 365 6.35 -7.94 -8.92
CA SER A 365 7.17 -8.84 -8.09
C SER A 365 6.56 -9.12 -6.71
N ALA A 366 6.01 -8.10 -6.06
CA ALA A 366 5.31 -8.27 -4.78
C ALA A 366 4.06 -9.16 -4.93
N LEU A 367 3.24 -8.95 -5.97
CA LEU A 367 2.06 -9.76 -6.23
C LEU A 367 2.42 -11.23 -6.47
N LEU A 368 3.41 -11.49 -7.33
CA LEU A 368 3.87 -12.86 -7.62
C LEU A 368 4.45 -13.55 -6.38
N THR A 369 5.18 -12.80 -5.54
CA THR A 369 5.66 -13.31 -4.24
C THR A 369 4.49 -13.70 -3.33
N GLY A 370 3.45 -12.87 -3.29
CA GLY A 370 2.22 -13.14 -2.53
C GLY A 370 1.52 -14.41 -2.99
N VAL A 371 1.37 -14.59 -4.31
CA VAL A 371 0.76 -15.79 -4.89
C VAL A 371 1.60 -17.03 -4.56
N ASN A 372 2.91 -17.02 -4.81
CA ASN A 372 3.78 -18.17 -4.52
C ASN A 372 3.74 -18.58 -3.05
N ARG A 373 3.58 -17.62 -2.12
CA ARG A 373 3.46 -17.89 -0.68
C ARG A 373 2.08 -18.38 -0.28
N ALA A 374 1.01 -17.85 -0.86
CA ALA A 374 -0.35 -18.19 -0.48
C ALA A 374 -0.83 -19.52 -1.10
N PHE A 375 -0.37 -19.82 -2.32
CA PHE A 375 -0.85 -20.95 -3.09
C PHE A 375 -0.76 -22.32 -2.39
N PRO A 376 0.32 -22.69 -1.69
CA PRO A 376 0.41 -23.97 -0.98
C PRO A 376 -0.63 -24.19 0.13
N TYR A 377 -1.31 -23.12 0.55
CA TYR A 377 -2.34 -23.16 1.59
C TYR A 377 -3.77 -23.15 1.03
N VAL A 378 -3.95 -23.01 -0.29
CA VAL A 378 -5.28 -23.06 -0.94
C VAL A 378 -5.86 -24.47 -0.80
N ASP A 379 -7.17 -24.56 -0.67
CA ASP A 379 -7.85 -25.86 -0.60
C ASP A 379 -7.69 -26.62 -1.92
N PRO A 380 -7.24 -27.90 -1.92
CA PRO A 380 -7.04 -28.68 -3.14
C PRO A 380 -8.23 -28.68 -4.11
N ASP A 381 -9.46 -28.67 -3.60
CA ASP A 381 -10.66 -28.68 -4.44
C ASP A 381 -10.87 -27.34 -5.15
N ALA A 382 -10.42 -26.24 -4.55
CA ALA A 382 -10.49 -24.90 -5.11
C ALA A 382 -9.32 -24.59 -6.05
N VAL A 383 -8.26 -25.40 -6.06
CA VAL A 383 -7.06 -25.16 -6.86
C VAL A 383 -7.37 -25.28 -8.36
N GLU A 384 -8.19 -26.25 -8.80
CA GLU A 384 -8.56 -26.45 -10.22
C GLU A 384 -9.18 -25.19 -10.87
N PRO A 385 -10.35 -24.71 -10.39
CA PRO A 385 -11.01 -23.54 -10.97
C PRO A 385 -10.17 -22.27 -10.83
N LEU A 386 -9.37 -22.18 -9.76
CA LEU A 386 -8.50 -21.03 -9.52
C LEU A 386 -7.41 -20.95 -10.60
N VAL A 387 -6.73 -22.05 -10.90
CA VAL A 387 -5.67 -22.09 -11.93
C VAL A 387 -6.24 -21.79 -13.31
N GLU A 388 -7.40 -22.33 -13.67
CA GLU A 388 -8.04 -22.05 -14.96
C GLU A 388 -8.34 -20.55 -15.13
N LYS A 389 -8.94 -19.93 -14.10
CA LYS A 389 -9.26 -18.50 -14.06
C LYS A 389 -8.03 -17.58 -14.13
N ILE A 390 -6.88 -18.07 -13.68
CA ILE A 390 -5.64 -17.29 -13.48
C ILE A 390 -4.64 -17.45 -14.61
N SER A 391 -4.58 -18.64 -15.23
CA SER A 391 -3.60 -18.99 -16.25
C SER A 391 -3.46 -17.96 -17.37
N PRO A 392 -4.55 -17.39 -17.94
CA PRO A 392 -4.45 -16.37 -18.99
C PRO A 392 -3.65 -15.13 -18.53
N SER A 393 -3.85 -14.69 -17.29
CA SER A 393 -3.14 -13.54 -16.72
C SER A 393 -1.67 -13.84 -16.44
N LEU A 394 -1.36 -15.05 -15.97
CA LEU A 394 0.04 -15.47 -15.79
C LEU A 394 0.78 -15.56 -17.12
N PHE A 395 0.13 -16.06 -18.18
CA PHE A 395 0.72 -16.04 -19.52
C PHE A 395 0.90 -14.62 -20.04
N ALA A 396 -0.02 -13.69 -19.78
CA ALA A 396 0.18 -12.28 -20.13
C ALA A 396 1.42 -11.68 -19.42
N ILE A 397 1.67 -12.03 -18.15
CA ILE A 397 2.89 -11.61 -17.43
C ILE A 397 4.14 -12.28 -18.00
N ALA A 398 4.07 -13.57 -18.34
CA ALA A 398 5.20 -14.31 -18.86
C ALA A 398 5.75 -13.73 -20.17
N HIS A 399 4.87 -13.13 -21.00
CA HIS A 399 5.26 -12.44 -22.23
C HIS A 399 5.63 -10.96 -22.02
N SER A 400 5.70 -10.51 -20.76
CA SER A 400 6.08 -9.13 -20.43
C SER A 400 7.57 -8.88 -20.70
N PRO A 401 7.94 -7.68 -21.15
CA PRO A 401 9.35 -7.27 -21.28
C PRO A 401 10.06 -7.15 -19.92
N ASN A 402 9.35 -7.24 -18.79
CA ASN A 402 9.97 -7.33 -17.48
C ASN A 402 10.44 -8.77 -17.20
N LEU A 403 11.72 -9.05 -17.45
CA LEU A 403 12.35 -10.35 -17.20
C LEU A 403 12.08 -10.89 -15.78
N GLY A 404 12.15 -10.05 -14.75
CA GLY A 404 11.93 -10.49 -13.38
C GLY A 404 10.49 -10.96 -13.14
N GLY A 405 9.51 -10.21 -13.64
CA GLY A 405 8.10 -10.59 -13.60
C GLY A 405 7.81 -11.84 -14.43
N ALA A 406 8.38 -11.91 -15.64
CA ALA A 406 8.23 -13.05 -16.54
C ALA A 406 8.77 -14.35 -15.93
N LEU A 407 9.98 -14.34 -15.36
CA LEU A 407 10.58 -15.50 -14.71
C LEU A 407 9.77 -15.98 -13.50
N GLN A 408 9.24 -15.05 -12.69
CA GLN A 408 8.41 -15.40 -11.53
C GLN A 408 7.05 -15.96 -11.95
N ALA A 409 6.43 -15.39 -13.00
CA ALA A 409 5.18 -15.90 -13.54
C ALA A 409 5.35 -17.28 -14.20
N LEU A 410 6.44 -17.49 -14.95
CA LEU A 410 6.77 -18.79 -15.52
C LEU A 410 7.10 -19.82 -14.43
N ALA A 411 7.81 -19.44 -13.37
CA ALA A 411 8.08 -20.35 -12.25
C ALA A 411 6.78 -20.80 -11.56
N LEU A 412 5.84 -19.87 -11.37
CA LEU A 412 4.52 -20.21 -10.84
C LEU A 412 3.73 -21.06 -11.83
N LEU A 413 3.66 -20.70 -13.11
CA LEU A 413 3.00 -21.52 -14.14
C LEU A 413 3.55 -22.95 -14.16
N LEU A 414 4.87 -23.11 -14.11
CA LEU A 414 5.49 -24.43 -14.08
C LEU A 414 5.03 -25.20 -12.85
N GLN A 415 5.03 -24.60 -11.66
CA GLN A 415 4.58 -25.24 -10.42
C GLN A 415 3.10 -25.64 -10.48
N LEU A 416 2.24 -24.80 -11.07
CA LEU A 416 0.80 -25.03 -11.18
C LEU A 416 0.47 -26.13 -12.19
N LEU A 417 1.12 -26.09 -13.35
CA LEU A 417 0.86 -27.00 -14.45
C LEU A 417 1.55 -28.35 -14.27
N SER A 418 2.74 -28.39 -13.66
CA SER A 418 3.46 -29.65 -13.40
C SER A 418 2.75 -30.53 -12.37
N ALA A 419 2.12 -29.92 -11.36
CA ALA A 419 1.32 -30.64 -10.37
C ALA A 419 0.15 -31.43 -10.99
N ARG A 420 -0.25 -31.09 -12.22
CA ARG A 420 -1.36 -31.70 -12.95
C ARG A 420 -0.96 -32.38 -14.25
N ASN A 421 0.34 -32.46 -14.53
CA ASN A 421 0.87 -32.91 -15.82
C ASN A 421 0.24 -32.18 -17.03
N ALA A 422 -0.08 -30.88 -16.84
CA ALA A 422 -0.81 -30.04 -17.80
C ALA A 422 0.08 -28.94 -18.42
N VAL A 423 1.41 -29.11 -18.37
CA VAL A 423 2.34 -28.14 -18.94
C VAL A 423 2.19 -28.13 -20.46
N SER A 424 1.55 -27.09 -20.98
CA SER A 424 1.25 -26.95 -22.41
C SER A 424 2.42 -26.36 -23.20
N ASP A 425 2.37 -26.52 -24.51
CA ASP A 425 3.32 -25.93 -25.46
C ASP A 425 3.44 -24.41 -25.31
N ARG A 426 2.36 -23.74 -24.90
CA ARG A 426 2.32 -22.31 -24.59
C ARG A 426 3.34 -21.91 -23.52
N PHE A 427 3.52 -22.74 -22.49
CA PHE A 427 4.53 -22.52 -21.46
C PHE A 427 5.95 -22.56 -22.04
N TYR A 428 6.26 -23.59 -22.82
CA TYR A 428 7.58 -23.72 -23.40
C TYR A 428 7.88 -22.65 -24.45
N ARG A 429 6.88 -22.20 -25.24
CA ARG A 429 7.01 -21.05 -26.14
C ARG A 429 7.37 -19.78 -25.37
N ALA A 430 6.69 -19.51 -24.25
CA ALA A 430 6.97 -18.35 -23.40
C ALA A 430 8.37 -18.41 -22.75
N LEU A 431 8.77 -19.60 -22.24
CA LEU A 431 10.11 -19.82 -21.68
C LEU A 431 11.20 -19.64 -22.75
N TYR A 432 10.98 -20.20 -23.94
CA TYR A 432 11.89 -20.10 -25.07
C TYR A 432 12.10 -18.63 -25.51
N ALA A 433 11.02 -17.85 -25.58
CA ALA A 433 11.11 -16.41 -25.84
C ALA A 433 11.90 -15.68 -24.74
N THR A 434 11.64 -16.00 -23.47
CA THR A 434 12.31 -15.38 -22.30
C THR A 434 13.83 -15.59 -22.32
N MET A 435 14.32 -16.72 -22.84
CA MET A 435 15.77 -16.98 -22.93
C MET A 435 16.49 -16.02 -23.88
N THR A 436 15.81 -15.50 -24.89
CA THR A 436 16.37 -14.52 -25.83
C THR A 436 16.30 -13.09 -25.34
N HIS A 437 15.69 -12.87 -24.16
CA HIS A 437 15.53 -11.52 -23.62
C HIS A 437 16.91 -10.85 -23.44
N PRO A 438 17.11 -9.58 -23.86
CA PRO A 438 18.41 -8.91 -23.82
C PRO A 438 19.09 -8.90 -22.44
N SER A 439 18.27 -8.90 -21.39
CA SER A 439 18.73 -8.97 -20.00
C SER A 439 18.94 -10.39 -19.48
N ALA A 440 18.51 -11.45 -20.16
CA ALA A 440 18.57 -12.83 -19.65
C ALA A 440 20.00 -13.27 -19.29
N SER A 441 20.97 -12.99 -20.16
CA SER A 441 22.37 -13.35 -19.97
C SER A 441 23.21 -12.29 -19.23
N ARG A 442 22.70 -11.05 -19.12
CA ARG A 442 23.42 -9.89 -18.57
C ARG A 442 22.83 -9.32 -17.28
N SER A 443 21.71 -9.88 -16.80
CA SER A 443 21.04 -9.44 -15.57
C SER A 443 21.86 -9.83 -14.32
N SER A 444 21.39 -9.39 -13.16
CA SER A 444 21.92 -9.81 -11.86
C SER A 444 22.02 -11.34 -11.77
N SER A 445 23.01 -11.83 -11.02
CA SER A 445 23.25 -13.27 -10.81
C SER A 445 21.99 -14.03 -10.36
N ALA A 446 21.09 -13.37 -9.63
CA ALA A 446 19.83 -13.94 -9.17
C ALA A 446 18.87 -14.26 -10.33
N ALA A 447 18.65 -13.36 -11.29
CA ALA A 447 17.74 -13.59 -12.40
C ALA A 447 18.28 -14.64 -13.37
N ALA A 448 19.58 -14.58 -13.66
CA ALA A 448 20.29 -15.59 -14.45
C ALA A 448 20.17 -16.99 -13.82
N GLY A 449 20.40 -17.09 -12.51
CA GLY A 449 20.23 -18.36 -11.77
C GLY A 449 18.79 -18.86 -11.76
N GLN A 450 17.81 -17.97 -11.60
CA GLN A 450 16.38 -18.32 -11.67
C GLN A 450 15.99 -18.85 -13.05
N LEU A 451 16.44 -18.21 -14.14
CA LEU A 451 16.20 -18.68 -15.50
C LEU A 451 16.77 -20.08 -15.70
N LEU A 452 18.04 -20.30 -15.36
CA LEU A 452 18.68 -21.61 -15.49
C LEU A 452 17.96 -22.69 -14.64
N SER A 453 17.62 -22.37 -13.39
CA SER A 453 16.87 -23.29 -12.52
C SER A 453 15.49 -23.64 -13.07
N LEU A 454 14.78 -22.63 -13.62
CA LEU A 454 13.47 -22.81 -14.24
C LEU A 454 13.56 -23.69 -15.48
N THR A 455 14.53 -23.41 -16.37
CA THR A 455 14.77 -24.20 -17.58
C THR A 455 15.09 -25.65 -17.24
N PHE A 456 15.98 -25.89 -16.26
CA PHE A 456 16.32 -27.26 -15.86
C PHE A 456 15.11 -28.03 -15.34
N ARG A 457 14.31 -27.42 -14.45
CA ARG A 457 13.09 -28.05 -13.92
C ARG A 457 12.07 -28.33 -15.02
N ALA A 458 11.85 -27.38 -15.93
CA ALA A 458 10.93 -27.54 -17.05
C ALA A 458 11.34 -28.68 -18.00
N LEU A 459 12.65 -28.86 -18.24
CA LEU A 459 13.17 -29.90 -19.14
C LEU A 459 13.19 -31.29 -18.50
N LYS A 460 13.44 -31.36 -17.19
CA LYS A 460 13.48 -32.63 -16.46
C LYS A 460 12.17 -33.40 -16.63
N ASP A 461 11.04 -32.70 -16.59
CA ASP A 461 9.72 -33.32 -16.63
C ASP A 461 9.09 -33.25 -18.05
N ASP A 462 9.79 -32.70 -19.04
CA ASP A 462 9.29 -32.58 -20.43
C ASP A 462 9.22 -33.96 -21.12
N PRO A 463 8.04 -34.37 -21.66
CA PRO A 463 7.91 -35.59 -22.45
C PRO A 463 8.42 -35.45 -23.90
N ASN A 464 8.55 -34.23 -24.45
CA ASN A 464 8.86 -34.03 -25.87
C ASN A 464 10.38 -33.80 -26.09
N PRO A 465 11.10 -34.76 -26.73
CA PRO A 465 12.54 -34.67 -26.91
C PRO A 465 12.95 -33.56 -27.90
N SER A 466 12.17 -33.31 -28.94
CA SER A 466 12.44 -32.28 -29.96
C SER A 466 12.40 -30.88 -29.35
N ARG A 467 11.44 -30.64 -28.45
CA ARG A 467 11.30 -29.39 -27.72
C ARG A 467 12.44 -29.18 -26.71
N ALA A 468 12.77 -30.23 -25.96
CA ALA A 468 13.90 -30.19 -25.04
C ALA A 468 15.22 -29.87 -25.76
N ALA A 469 15.46 -30.50 -26.92
CA ALA A 469 16.63 -30.22 -27.75
C ALA A 469 16.64 -28.78 -28.28
N ALA A 470 15.51 -28.23 -28.72
CA ALA A 470 15.41 -26.84 -29.17
C ALA A 470 15.74 -25.85 -28.03
N MET A 471 15.28 -26.13 -26.82
CA MET A 471 15.56 -25.32 -25.63
C MET A 471 17.06 -25.34 -25.27
N ILE A 472 17.69 -26.51 -25.27
CA ILE A 472 19.13 -26.66 -25.00
C ILE A 472 19.96 -25.96 -26.08
N LYS A 473 19.63 -26.15 -27.37
CA LYS A 473 20.30 -25.46 -28.49
C LYS A 473 20.22 -23.94 -28.34
N ARG A 474 19.05 -23.42 -27.96
CA ARG A 474 18.86 -21.98 -27.67
C ARG A 474 19.68 -21.52 -26.47
N LEU A 475 19.74 -22.32 -25.40
CA LEU A 475 20.53 -21.99 -24.21
C LEU A 475 22.02 -21.85 -24.55
N LEU A 476 22.55 -22.79 -25.34
CA LEU A 476 23.94 -22.77 -25.79
C LEU A 476 24.23 -21.60 -26.73
N GLN A 477 23.29 -21.24 -27.60
CA GLN A 477 23.38 -20.04 -28.44
C GLN A 477 23.43 -18.75 -27.60
N VAL A 478 22.64 -18.67 -26.52
CA VAL A 478 22.69 -17.50 -25.62
C VAL A 478 24.01 -17.50 -24.83
N ALA A 479 24.48 -18.68 -24.39
CA ALA A 479 25.72 -18.84 -23.65
C ALA A 479 26.97 -18.39 -24.43
N SER A 480 27.00 -18.59 -25.76
CA SER A 480 28.15 -18.17 -26.60
C SER A 480 28.35 -16.65 -26.63
N HIS A 481 27.31 -15.87 -26.30
CA HIS A 481 27.37 -14.41 -26.24
C HIS A 481 27.19 -13.86 -24.81
N ALA A 482 27.20 -14.75 -23.80
CA ALA A 482 27.00 -14.40 -22.41
C ALA A 482 28.34 -14.23 -21.65
N PRO A 483 28.34 -13.52 -20.51
CA PRO A 483 29.48 -13.50 -19.60
C PRO A 483 29.85 -14.90 -19.09
N ALA A 484 31.13 -15.12 -18.77
CA ALA A 484 31.65 -16.41 -18.32
C ALA A 484 30.82 -17.11 -17.22
N PRO A 485 30.31 -16.41 -16.17
CA PRO A 485 29.48 -17.06 -15.16
C PRO A 485 28.19 -17.69 -15.71
N PHE A 486 27.51 -17.02 -16.64
CA PHE A 486 26.29 -17.55 -17.26
C PHE A 486 26.62 -18.71 -18.19
N ALA A 487 27.68 -18.58 -18.99
CA ALA A 487 28.12 -19.65 -19.90
C ALA A 487 28.47 -20.94 -19.13
N CYS A 488 29.22 -20.84 -18.02
CA CYS A 488 29.49 -21.97 -17.14
C CYS A 488 28.20 -22.58 -16.59
N GLY A 489 27.26 -21.76 -16.10
CA GLY A 489 25.98 -22.25 -15.58
C GLY A 489 25.12 -22.95 -16.64
N ALA A 490 25.09 -22.43 -17.87
CA ALA A 490 24.41 -23.05 -19.01
C ALA A 490 25.01 -24.41 -19.40
N LEU A 491 26.34 -24.51 -19.41
CA LEU A 491 27.06 -25.77 -19.68
C LEU A 491 26.83 -26.80 -18.57
N MET A 492 26.85 -26.38 -17.29
CA MET A 492 26.53 -27.25 -16.16
C MET A 492 25.10 -27.78 -16.25
N LEU A 493 24.12 -26.90 -16.51
CA LEU A 493 22.72 -27.30 -16.71
C LEU A 493 22.61 -28.34 -17.83
N THR A 494 23.23 -28.07 -18.98
CA THR A 494 23.19 -28.95 -20.14
C THR A 494 23.81 -30.30 -19.82
N SER A 495 24.96 -30.32 -19.14
CA SER A 495 25.64 -31.54 -18.70
C SER A 495 24.76 -32.37 -17.76
N GLU A 496 24.18 -31.76 -16.73
CA GLU A 496 23.30 -32.46 -15.78
C GLU A 496 22.00 -32.96 -16.44
N PHE A 497 21.42 -32.19 -17.36
CA PHE A 497 20.23 -32.63 -18.11
C PHE A 497 20.53 -33.85 -19.00
N LEU A 498 21.65 -33.83 -19.72
CA LEU A 498 22.05 -34.93 -20.61
C LEU A 498 22.50 -36.18 -19.84
N LYS A 499 23.02 -36.03 -18.61
CA LYS A 499 23.23 -37.16 -17.70
C LYS A 499 21.91 -37.79 -17.27
N LEU A 500 20.89 -36.99 -16.97
CA LEU A 500 19.57 -37.46 -16.54
C LEU A 500 18.77 -38.12 -17.69
N LYS A 501 18.88 -37.60 -18.92
CA LYS A 501 18.19 -38.14 -20.10
C LYS A 501 19.17 -38.36 -21.27
N PRO A 502 19.98 -39.44 -21.26
CA PRO A 502 20.99 -39.69 -22.30
C PRO A 502 20.45 -39.76 -23.73
N GLY A 503 19.19 -40.18 -23.93
CA GLY A 503 18.56 -40.21 -25.25
C GLY A 503 18.42 -38.85 -25.95
N HIS A 504 18.70 -37.74 -25.26
CA HIS A 504 18.69 -36.40 -25.85
C HIS A 504 20.04 -35.99 -26.46
N TRP A 505 21.09 -36.79 -26.30
CA TRP A 505 22.43 -36.49 -26.85
C TRP A 505 22.40 -36.31 -28.37
N ASP A 506 21.73 -37.21 -29.08
CA ASP A 506 21.68 -37.18 -30.55
C ASP A 506 20.84 -36.01 -31.04
N ALA A 507 19.69 -35.75 -30.41
CA ALA A 507 18.83 -34.61 -30.74
C ALA A 507 19.51 -33.24 -30.52
N VAL A 508 20.46 -33.14 -29.58
CA VAL A 508 21.25 -31.92 -29.34
C VAL A 508 22.43 -31.80 -30.30
N ARG A 509 23.15 -32.90 -30.60
CA ARG A 509 24.36 -32.88 -31.43
C ARG A 509 24.07 -32.84 -32.92
N GLN A 510 23.01 -33.51 -33.37
CA GLN A 510 22.66 -33.55 -34.77
C GLN A 510 21.97 -32.24 -35.19
N PRO A 511 22.32 -31.65 -36.35
CA PRO A 511 21.45 -30.70 -37.03
C PRO A 511 20.06 -31.31 -37.19
N ARG A 512 19.00 -30.50 -37.21
CA ARG A 512 17.67 -31.03 -37.58
C ARG A 512 17.80 -31.57 -39.01
N GLU A 513 17.82 -32.89 -39.17
CA GLU A 513 17.77 -33.52 -40.49
C GLU A 513 16.40 -33.22 -41.10
N GLY A 514 16.41 -32.69 -42.33
CA GLY A 514 15.23 -32.26 -43.06
C GLY A 514 14.41 -33.45 -43.56
N ALA A 515 13.54 -33.99 -42.70
CA ALA A 515 12.54 -34.96 -43.10
C ALA A 515 11.12 -34.60 -42.63
N ASP A 516 10.85 -33.31 -42.36
CA ASP A 516 9.52 -32.69 -42.24
C ASP A 516 9.60 -31.19 -42.63
N ALA A 517 10.40 -30.86 -43.65
CA ALA A 517 10.45 -29.48 -44.17
C ALA A 517 9.19 -29.10 -44.99
N ASP A 518 8.35 -30.07 -45.33
CA ASP A 518 7.08 -29.87 -46.05
C ASP A 518 5.85 -29.85 -45.13
N ASP A 519 6.03 -30.02 -43.81
CA ASP A 519 4.97 -29.83 -42.80
C ASP A 519 5.31 -28.68 -41.84
N VAL A 520 5.91 -27.62 -42.40
CA VAL A 520 5.75 -26.30 -41.79
C VAL A 520 4.27 -25.94 -41.97
N GLU A 521 3.44 -26.33 -41.00
CA GLU A 521 2.14 -25.67 -40.78
C GLU A 521 2.44 -24.18 -40.67
N THR A 522 2.26 -23.50 -41.80
CA THR A 522 2.20 -22.06 -41.85
C THR A 522 0.89 -21.74 -41.15
N PHE A 523 0.97 -21.49 -39.84
CA PHE A 523 -0.10 -20.82 -39.12
C PHE A 523 -0.24 -19.46 -39.80
N VAL A 524 -1.17 -19.37 -40.74
CA VAL A 524 -1.91 -18.13 -40.93
C VAL A 524 -2.61 -17.95 -39.60
N ASP A 525 -2.24 -16.91 -38.86
CA ASP A 525 -2.92 -16.57 -37.61
C ASP A 525 -4.42 -16.61 -37.90
N GLU A 526 -5.14 -17.55 -37.29
CA GLU A 526 -6.58 -17.39 -37.14
C GLU A 526 -6.71 -16.13 -36.29
N ASP A 527 -7.19 -15.07 -36.94
CA ASP A 527 -7.56 -13.82 -36.28
C ASP A 527 -8.26 -14.22 -34.98
N SER A 528 -7.74 -13.77 -33.85
CA SER A 528 -8.39 -14.07 -32.56
C SER A 528 -9.86 -13.62 -32.65
N GLU A 529 -10.79 -14.24 -31.94
CA GLU A 529 -12.21 -13.82 -31.97
C GLU A 529 -12.38 -12.32 -31.59
N ASP A 530 -11.35 -11.69 -31.00
CA ASP A 530 -11.24 -10.26 -30.75
C ASP A 530 -10.87 -9.41 -32.00
N ASP A 531 -10.21 -9.99 -33.02
CA ASP A 531 -9.79 -9.35 -34.27
C ASP A 531 -10.88 -9.33 -35.36
N GLU A 532 -11.81 -10.30 -35.33
CA GLU A 532 -12.99 -10.29 -36.22
C GLU A 532 -13.93 -9.11 -35.92
N ASP A 533 -14.08 -8.77 -34.63
CA ASP A 533 -14.84 -7.60 -34.17
C ASP A 533 -14.17 -6.27 -34.57
N GLU A 534 -12.84 -6.25 -34.68
CA GLU A 534 -12.10 -5.07 -35.13
C GLU A 534 -12.13 -4.91 -36.65
N LYS A 535 -12.00 -6.01 -37.42
CA LYS A 535 -12.15 -6.02 -38.89
C LYS A 535 -13.56 -5.65 -39.33
N THR A 536 -14.60 -6.21 -38.70
CA THR A 536 -16.00 -5.88 -38.99
C THR A 536 -16.31 -4.41 -38.69
N ARG A 537 -15.83 -3.85 -37.57
CA ARG A 537 -15.96 -2.42 -37.25
C ARG A 537 -15.20 -1.51 -38.21
N ARG A 538 -14.04 -1.96 -38.71
CA ARG A 538 -13.20 -1.20 -39.67
C ARG A 538 -13.83 -1.20 -41.07
N ASP A 539 -14.46 -2.30 -41.47
CA ASP A 539 -15.16 -2.43 -42.75
C ASP A 539 -16.54 -1.74 -42.73
N GLU A 540 -17.25 -1.74 -41.60
CA GLU A 540 -18.45 -0.91 -41.42
C GLU A 540 -18.13 0.60 -41.46
N LYS A 541 -17.01 1.03 -40.84
CA LYS A 541 -16.52 2.42 -40.96
C LYS A 541 -16.16 2.79 -42.39
N LYS A 542 -15.51 1.89 -43.15
CA LYS A 542 -15.21 2.11 -44.58
C LYS A 542 -16.47 2.17 -45.44
N LYS A 543 -17.47 1.31 -45.21
CA LYS A 543 -18.79 1.36 -45.89
C LYS A 543 -19.56 2.65 -45.56
N LYS A 544 -19.54 3.12 -44.31
CA LYS A 544 -20.15 4.41 -43.92
C LYS A 544 -19.42 5.62 -44.52
N LYS A 545 -18.08 5.56 -44.67
CA LYS A 545 -17.31 6.63 -45.33
C LYS A 545 -17.55 6.67 -46.84
N LYS A 546 -17.68 5.52 -47.50
CA LYS A 546 -18.04 5.43 -48.93
C LYS A 546 -19.47 5.90 -49.22
N LYS A 547 -20.44 5.60 -48.33
CA LYS A 547 -21.82 6.11 -48.45
C LYS A 547 -21.97 7.63 -48.21
N ARG A 548 -21.02 8.27 -47.51
CA ARG A 548 -21.03 9.73 -47.27
C ARG A 548 -20.25 10.55 -48.30
N GLY A 549 -19.46 9.91 -49.17
CA GLY A 549 -18.65 10.59 -50.20
C GLY A 549 -19.18 10.45 -51.63
N GLY A 550 -20.37 9.88 -51.83
CA GLY A 550 -20.96 9.61 -53.15
C GLY A 550 -22.26 10.36 -53.44
N GLY A 551 -22.52 11.48 -52.75
CA GLY A 551 -23.68 12.34 -53.00
C GLY A 551 -23.27 13.79 -52.81
N GLY A 552 -22.98 14.46 -53.92
CA GLY A 552 -22.50 15.84 -53.97
C GLY A 552 -21.87 16.08 -55.33
N GLU A 553 -22.76 16.47 -56.24
CA GLU A 553 -22.61 16.99 -57.63
C GLU A 553 -21.21 17.21 -58.20
#